data_AF-A0A8T4S4M6-F1
#
_entry.id   AF-A0A8T4S4M6-F1
#
_cell.length_a   1.000
_cell.length_b   1.000
_cell.length_c   1.000
_cell.angle_alpha   90.00
_cell.angle_beta   90.00
_cell.angle_gamma   90.00
#
_symmetry.space_group_name_H-M   'P 1'
#
loop_
_entity.id
_entity.type
_entity.pdbx_description
1 polymer ?
#
loop_
_entity_poly.entity_id
_entity_poly.type
_entity_poly.pdbx_seq_one_letter_code
_entity_poly.pdbx_strand_id
1 'polypeptide(L)'
;MVKTIFVCSAGILRSGAAKAVVDYEARQRGIDYLVTENASLNAANILANNSPLERQLKILEAGLHFGLVRYNIWKRVEDIVGLGTKQELTDEIRALYADVRPLFHGLQVAHRNQALKEVGIECNLPPYTPFNAGGNYNFVIVMAEKDVKKAQAMVRQGTATITSYGALINQNDPKDDLLSGLEGAREVVQYFMSTRSRAVEALLR
;
A
#
# COMPACT_ATOMS: atom_id res chain seq x y z
N MET A 1 11.42 -21.07 11.49
CA MET A 1 10.31 -20.42 10.76
C MET A 1 10.58 -18.93 10.71
N VAL A 2 10.75 -18.37 9.52
CA VAL A 2 10.93 -16.93 9.29
C VAL A 2 9.54 -16.32 9.12
N LYS A 3 9.25 -15.25 9.87
CA LYS A 3 7.96 -14.54 9.77
C LYS A 3 8.21 -13.12 9.29
N THR A 4 7.61 -12.76 8.15
CA THR A 4 7.82 -11.46 7.51
C THR A 4 6.49 -10.76 7.30
N ILE A 5 6.41 -9.47 7.66
CA ILE A 5 5.23 -8.64 7.41
C ILE A 5 5.63 -7.53 6.43
N PHE A 6 5.01 -7.53 5.25
CA PHE A 6 5.14 -6.45 4.28
C PHE A 6 4.23 -5.30 4.66
N VAL A 7 4.77 -4.09 4.82
CA VAL A 7 4.02 -2.95 5.32
C VAL A 7 4.02 -1.81 4.30
N CYS A 8 2.84 -1.28 4.01
CA CYS A 8 2.70 -0.04 3.25
C CYS A 8 1.73 0.92 3.96
N SER A 9 1.36 2.03 3.31
CA SER A 9 0.51 3.05 3.94
C SER A 9 -0.88 2.49 4.26
N ALA A 10 -1.51 1.85 3.27
CA ALA A 10 -2.93 1.48 3.31
C ALA A 10 -3.20 -0.04 3.20
N GLY A 11 -2.17 -0.86 2.95
CA GLY A 11 -2.37 -2.30 2.72
C GLY A 11 -3.07 -2.64 1.40
N ILE A 12 -3.17 -1.67 0.47
CA ILE A 12 -3.96 -1.83 -0.75
C ILE A 12 -3.10 -2.41 -1.88
N LEU A 13 -2.20 -1.63 -2.46
CA LEU A 13 -1.44 -2.04 -3.66
C LEU A 13 -0.12 -2.72 -3.28
N ARG A 14 0.83 -1.94 -2.75
CA ARG A 14 2.25 -2.35 -2.63
C ARG A 14 2.51 -3.54 -1.70
N SER A 15 2.06 -3.49 -0.45
CA SER A 15 2.35 -4.57 0.51
C SER A 15 1.59 -5.84 0.17
N GLY A 16 0.37 -5.72 -0.36
CA GLY A 16 -0.37 -6.85 -0.90
C GLY A 16 0.36 -7.50 -2.08
N ALA A 17 0.82 -6.71 -3.05
CA ALA A 17 1.57 -7.21 -4.20
C ALA A 17 2.90 -7.88 -3.79
N ALA A 18 3.69 -7.24 -2.93
CA ALA A 18 4.95 -7.80 -2.42
C ALA A 18 4.74 -9.14 -1.73
N LYS A 19 3.75 -9.22 -0.82
CA LYS A 19 3.38 -10.47 -0.14
C LYS A 19 3.01 -11.56 -1.15
N ALA A 20 2.11 -11.27 -2.08
CA ALA A 20 1.63 -12.25 -3.05
C ALA A 20 2.76 -12.79 -3.93
N VAL A 21 3.66 -11.91 -4.38
CA VAL A 21 4.80 -12.28 -5.23
C VAL A 21 5.84 -13.10 -4.46
N VAL A 22 6.14 -12.72 -3.21
CA VAL A 22 7.10 -13.46 -2.38
C VAL A 22 6.55 -14.83 -1.99
N ASP A 23 5.26 -14.93 -1.64
CA ASP A 23 4.60 -16.22 -1.40
C ASP A 23 4.61 -17.11 -2.65
N TYR A 24 4.38 -16.51 -3.82
CA TYR A 24 4.45 -17.22 -5.08
C TYR A 24 5.85 -17.80 -5.32
N GLU A 25 6.90 -16.99 -5.17
CA GLU A 25 8.28 -17.44 -5.35
C GLU A 25 8.69 -18.50 -4.30
N ALA A 26 8.30 -18.31 -3.04
CA ALA A 26 8.56 -19.29 -1.98
C ALA A 26 7.94 -20.66 -2.31
N ARG A 27 6.69 -20.68 -2.79
CA ARG A 27 6.01 -21.91 -3.23
C ARG A 27 6.69 -22.55 -4.42
N GLN A 28 7.10 -21.78 -5.43
CA GLN A 28 7.81 -22.29 -6.61
C GLN A 28 9.14 -22.97 -6.22
N ARG A 29 9.78 -22.52 -5.13
CA ARG A 29 11.01 -23.09 -4.58
C ARG A 29 10.79 -24.18 -3.52
N GLY A 30 9.54 -24.50 -3.16
CA GLY A 30 9.23 -25.45 -2.10
C GLY A 30 9.64 -24.98 -0.69
N ILE A 31 9.66 -23.67 -0.45
CA ILE A 31 9.98 -23.07 0.86
C ILE A 31 8.70 -22.97 1.69
N ASP A 32 8.58 -23.77 2.73
CA ASP A 32 7.40 -23.84 3.62
C ASP A 32 7.61 -23.14 4.98
N TYR A 33 8.86 -22.80 5.32
CA TYR A 33 9.23 -22.18 6.59
C TYR A 33 9.28 -20.65 6.55
N LEU A 34 8.95 -20.02 5.41
CA LEU A 34 8.76 -18.58 5.25
C LEU A 34 7.25 -18.26 5.29
N VAL A 35 6.82 -17.61 6.36
CA VAL A 35 5.43 -17.16 6.54
C VAL A 35 5.38 -15.66 6.29
N THR A 36 4.57 -15.23 5.32
CA THR A 36 4.41 -13.80 5.02
C THR A 36 3.01 -13.27 5.30
N GLU A 37 2.93 -12.05 5.80
CA GLU A 37 1.71 -11.28 6.00
C GLU A 37 1.84 -9.89 5.37
N ASN A 38 0.73 -9.15 5.28
CA ASN A 38 0.76 -7.75 4.89
C ASN A 38 0.01 -6.88 5.89
N ALA A 39 0.46 -5.64 6.06
CA ALA A 39 -0.10 -4.69 7.00
C ALA A 39 -0.07 -3.24 6.48
N SER A 40 -0.76 -2.38 7.22
CA SER A 40 -1.02 -0.97 6.90
C SER A 40 -0.64 -0.07 8.06
N LEU A 41 0.27 0.88 7.85
CA LEU A 41 0.66 1.86 8.86
C LEU A 41 -0.49 2.80 9.25
N ASN A 42 -1.36 3.14 8.29
CA ASN A 42 -2.40 4.14 8.46
C ASN A 42 -3.83 3.56 8.47
N ALA A 43 -4.00 2.25 8.68
CA ALA A 43 -5.31 1.60 8.62
C ALA A 43 -6.37 2.32 9.48
N ALA A 44 -6.08 2.58 10.76
CA ALA A 44 -7.00 3.26 11.66
C ALA A 44 -7.37 4.67 11.17
N ASN A 45 -6.37 5.47 10.77
CA ASN A 45 -6.59 6.83 10.26
C ASN A 45 -7.38 6.84 8.95
N ILE A 46 -7.11 5.90 8.05
CA ILE A 46 -7.84 5.77 6.79
C ILE A 46 -9.30 5.43 7.07
N LEU A 47 -9.56 4.42 7.90
CA LEU A 47 -10.90 3.95 8.23
C LEU A 47 -11.71 5.03 8.95
N ALA A 48 -11.08 5.80 9.84
CA ALA A 48 -11.68 6.92 10.56
C ALA A 48 -11.78 8.23 9.74
N ASN A 49 -11.43 8.23 8.45
CA ASN A 49 -11.39 9.43 7.59
C ASN A 49 -10.48 10.56 8.12
N ASN A 50 -9.45 10.20 8.88
CA ASN A 50 -8.49 11.10 9.50
C ASN A 50 -7.10 11.02 8.84
N SER A 51 -7.06 10.73 7.54
CA SER A 51 -5.80 10.86 6.77
C SER A 51 -5.39 12.35 6.68
N PRO A 52 -4.10 12.68 6.50
CA PRO A 52 -3.68 14.07 6.29
C PRO A 52 -4.44 14.71 5.11
N LEU A 53 -4.82 15.99 5.23
CA LEU A 53 -5.66 16.68 4.23
C LEU A 53 -5.08 16.61 2.82
N GLU A 54 -3.76 16.77 2.66
CA GLU A 54 -3.09 16.61 1.37
C GLU A 54 -3.34 15.24 0.74
N ARG A 55 -3.36 14.17 1.54
CA ARG A 55 -3.65 12.82 1.05
C ARG A 55 -5.12 12.65 0.71
N GLN A 56 -6.02 13.29 1.46
CA GLN A 56 -7.45 13.29 1.16
C GLN A 56 -7.70 13.96 -0.20
N LEU A 57 -7.12 15.15 -0.43
CA LEU A 57 -7.21 15.88 -1.69
C LEU A 57 -6.66 15.07 -2.87
N LYS A 58 -5.52 14.40 -2.72
CA LYS A 58 -4.98 13.51 -3.77
C LYS A 58 -5.91 12.33 -4.11
N ILE A 59 -6.65 11.82 -3.13
CA ILE A 59 -7.64 10.76 -3.36
C ILE A 59 -8.90 11.32 -4.03
N LEU A 60 -9.31 12.55 -3.70
CA LEU A 60 -10.38 13.26 -4.40
C LEU A 60 -10.03 13.54 -5.86
N GLU A 61 -8.81 14.03 -6.11
CA GLU A 61 -8.25 14.24 -7.44
C GLU A 61 -8.22 12.93 -8.25
N ALA A 62 -7.71 11.85 -7.66
CA ALA A 62 -7.75 10.53 -8.29
C ALA A 62 -9.19 10.05 -8.54
N GLY A 63 -10.11 10.35 -7.63
CA GLY A 63 -11.53 10.09 -7.80
C GLY A 63 -12.13 10.78 -9.02
N LEU A 64 -11.81 12.05 -9.24
CA LEU A 64 -12.19 12.78 -10.45
C LEU A 64 -11.55 12.12 -11.68
N HIS A 65 -10.24 11.90 -11.66
CA HIS A 65 -9.49 11.32 -12.77
C HIS A 65 -10.06 9.99 -13.27
N PHE A 66 -10.45 9.10 -12.34
CA PHE A 66 -11.01 7.79 -12.67
C PHE A 66 -12.54 7.76 -12.80
N GLY A 67 -13.23 8.91 -12.77
CA GLY A 67 -14.68 8.95 -12.89
C GLY A 67 -15.44 8.31 -11.71
N LEU A 68 -14.83 8.30 -10.52
CA LEU A 68 -15.39 7.69 -9.30
C LEU A 68 -16.23 8.67 -8.48
N VAL A 69 -16.23 9.95 -8.85
CA VAL A 69 -16.99 11.00 -8.19
C VAL A 69 -18.38 11.08 -8.84
N ARG A 70 -19.43 11.08 -8.01
CA ARG A 70 -20.81 11.17 -8.50
C ARG A 70 -21.06 12.53 -9.15
N TYR A 71 -21.87 12.53 -10.21
CA TYR A 71 -22.18 13.74 -10.99
C TYR A 71 -22.66 14.93 -10.13
N ASN A 72 -23.54 14.66 -9.15
CA ASN A 72 -24.12 15.70 -8.28
C ASN A 72 -23.13 16.36 -7.31
N ILE A 73 -21.96 15.77 -7.09
CA ILE A 73 -20.88 16.34 -6.26
C ILE A 73 -19.60 16.62 -7.06
N TRP A 74 -19.58 16.29 -8.36
CA TRP A 74 -18.40 16.42 -9.22
C TRP A 74 -17.80 17.82 -9.17
N LYS A 75 -18.61 18.84 -9.48
CA LYS A 75 -18.15 20.22 -9.55
C LYS A 75 -17.59 20.70 -8.21
N ARG A 76 -18.25 20.29 -7.11
CA ARG A 76 -17.83 20.60 -5.75
C ARG A 76 -16.46 19.98 -5.41
N VAL A 77 -16.24 18.73 -5.80
CA VAL A 77 -14.94 18.06 -5.62
C VAL A 77 -13.86 18.73 -6.47
N GLU A 78 -14.16 19.08 -7.72
CA GLU A 78 -13.25 19.79 -8.62
C GLU A 78 -12.81 21.14 -8.04
N ASP A 79 -13.76 21.95 -7.56
CA ASP A 79 -13.48 23.25 -6.98
C ASP A 79 -12.58 23.11 -5.72
N ILE A 80 -12.86 22.13 -4.85
CA ILE A 80 -12.05 21.88 -3.66
C ILE A 80 -10.63 21.42 -3.99
N VAL A 81 -10.48 20.51 -4.95
CA VAL A 81 -9.15 20.07 -5.41
C VAL A 81 -8.35 21.25 -5.97
N GLY A 82 -9.00 22.14 -6.73
CA GLY A 82 -8.36 23.36 -7.26
C GLY A 82 -7.98 24.39 -6.18
N LEU A 83 -8.70 24.44 -5.06
CA LEU A 83 -8.43 25.36 -3.95
C LEU A 83 -7.33 24.87 -2.99
N GLY A 84 -7.02 23.58 -2.99
CA GLY A 84 -5.98 22.99 -2.14
C GLY A 84 -6.35 22.91 -0.66
N THR A 85 -5.34 22.84 0.22
CA THR A 85 -5.54 22.75 1.67
C THR A 85 -5.88 24.11 2.27
N LYS A 86 -7.16 24.38 2.52
CA LYS A 86 -7.62 25.53 3.31
C LYS A 86 -8.29 25.06 4.59
N GLN A 87 -7.94 25.69 5.72
CA GLN A 87 -8.42 25.28 7.05
C GLN A 87 -9.96 25.28 7.13
N GLU A 88 -10.60 26.29 6.53
CA GLU A 88 -12.06 26.44 6.46
C GLU A 88 -12.79 25.33 5.69
N LEU A 89 -12.08 24.61 4.82
CA LEU A 89 -12.64 23.52 4.00
C LEU A 89 -12.41 22.13 4.61
N THR A 90 -11.82 22.05 5.80
CA THR A 90 -11.38 20.76 6.40
C THR A 90 -12.51 19.75 6.53
N ASP A 91 -13.67 20.17 7.05
CA ASP A 91 -14.80 19.25 7.29
C ASP A 91 -15.45 18.81 5.97
N GLU A 92 -15.47 19.71 4.99
CA GLU A 92 -15.99 19.44 3.66
C GLU A 92 -15.09 18.47 2.87
N ILE A 93 -13.77 18.69 2.91
CA ILE A 93 -12.77 17.77 2.34
C ILE A 93 -12.95 16.39 2.95
N ARG A 94 -13.09 16.29 4.28
CA ARG A 94 -13.30 15.02 4.99
C ARG A 94 -14.58 14.31 4.58
N ALA A 95 -15.68 15.04 4.44
CA ALA A 95 -16.96 14.48 4.01
C ALA A 95 -16.87 13.91 2.60
N LEU A 96 -16.34 14.68 1.65
CA LEU A 96 -16.18 14.21 0.26
C LEU A 96 -15.18 13.06 0.17
N TYR A 97 -14.10 13.12 0.94
CA TYR A 97 -13.11 12.06 1.03
C TYR A 97 -13.75 10.75 1.50
N ALA A 98 -14.63 10.80 2.51
CA ALA A 98 -15.32 9.62 3.03
C ALA A 98 -16.15 8.90 1.96
N ASP A 99 -16.75 9.66 1.03
CA ASP A 99 -17.56 9.16 -0.07
C ASP A 99 -16.71 8.55 -1.21
N VAL A 100 -15.60 9.21 -1.56
CA VAL A 100 -14.76 8.83 -2.72
C VAL A 100 -13.74 7.75 -2.37
N ARG A 101 -13.16 7.80 -1.16
CA ARG A 101 -12.09 6.89 -0.70
C ARG A 101 -12.44 5.40 -0.89
N PRO A 102 -13.62 4.89 -0.47
CA PRO A 102 -13.93 3.47 -0.63
C PRO A 102 -13.91 3.02 -2.09
N LEU A 103 -14.43 3.85 -3.00
CA LEU A 103 -14.47 3.57 -4.43
C LEU A 103 -13.06 3.54 -5.02
N PHE A 104 -12.26 4.56 -4.72
CA PHE A 104 -10.88 4.64 -5.20
C PHE A 104 -10.02 3.50 -4.67
N HIS A 105 -10.12 3.17 -3.38
CA HIS A 105 -9.38 2.06 -2.81
C HIS A 105 -9.86 0.71 -3.33
N GLY A 106 -11.15 0.53 -3.57
CA GLY A 106 -11.71 -0.65 -4.24
C GLY A 106 -11.14 -0.84 -5.65
N LEU A 107 -11.05 0.25 -6.44
CA LEU A 107 -10.42 0.25 -7.76
C LEU A 107 -8.95 -0.17 -7.68
N GLN A 108 -8.19 0.37 -6.73
CA GLN A 108 -6.78 0.02 -6.53
C GLN A 108 -6.57 -1.46 -6.14
N VAL A 109 -7.46 -2.02 -5.31
CA VAL A 109 -7.47 -3.47 -5.02
C VAL A 109 -7.75 -4.28 -6.28
N ALA A 110 -8.74 -3.87 -7.09
CA ALA A 110 -9.08 -4.54 -8.34
C ALA A 110 -7.90 -4.52 -9.33
N HIS A 111 -7.26 -3.36 -9.51
CA HIS A 111 -6.07 -3.22 -10.36
C HIS A 111 -4.90 -4.10 -9.89
N ARG A 112 -4.61 -4.12 -8.59
CA ARG A 112 -3.59 -5.03 -8.02
C ARG A 112 -3.91 -6.48 -8.38
N ASN A 113 -5.13 -6.93 -8.11
CA ASN A 113 -5.52 -8.33 -8.31
C ASN A 113 -5.46 -8.69 -9.80
N GLN A 114 -5.86 -7.77 -10.68
CA GLN A 114 -5.74 -7.95 -12.13
C GLN A 114 -4.27 -8.07 -12.57
N ALA A 115 -3.40 -7.16 -12.13
CA ALA A 115 -1.98 -7.20 -12.45
C ALA A 115 -1.28 -8.47 -11.92
N LEU A 116 -1.66 -8.95 -10.72
CA LEU A 116 -1.16 -10.22 -10.17
C LEU A 116 -1.65 -11.43 -10.98
N LYS A 117 -2.92 -11.42 -11.41
CA LYS A 117 -3.48 -12.47 -12.24
C LYS A 117 -2.76 -12.58 -13.60
N GLU A 118 -2.39 -11.44 -14.20
CA GLU A 118 -1.64 -11.38 -15.46
C GLU A 118 -0.27 -12.05 -15.39
N VAL A 119 0.35 -12.11 -14.21
CA VAL A 119 1.62 -12.81 -13.97
C VAL A 119 1.44 -14.21 -13.36
N GLY A 120 0.22 -14.75 -13.37
CA GLY A 120 -0.10 -16.10 -12.91
C GLY A 120 -0.32 -16.24 -11.40
N ILE A 121 -0.53 -15.14 -10.68
CA ILE A 121 -0.75 -15.14 -9.23
C ILE A 121 -2.21 -14.83 -8.93
N GLU A 122 -3.00 -15.85 -8.60
CA GLU A 122 -4.33 -15.66 -8.04
C GLU A 122 -4.27 -15.42 -6.54
N CYS A 123 -4.67 -14.24 -6.10
CA CYS A 123 -4.79 -13.94 -4.68
C CYS A 123 -5.96 -13.01 -4.39
N ASN A 124 -6.54 -13.16 -3.20
CA ASN A 124 -7.51 -12.23 -2.67
C ASN A 124 -7.03 -11.77 -1.29
N LEU A 125 -6.27 -10.67 -1.27
CA LEU A 125 -5.71 -10.11 -0.05
C LEU A 125 -6.60 -8.99 0.50
N PRO A 126 -6.99 -9.05 1.78
CA PRO A 126 -7.81 -7.99 2.38
C PRO A 126 -7.05 -6.66 2.43
N PRO A 127 -7.71 -5.53 2.15
CA PRO A 127 -7.13 -4.21 2.39
C PRO A 127 -7.17 -3.85 3.89
N TYR A 128 -6.36 -2.87 4.29
CA TYR A 128 -6.37 -2.26 5.64
C TYR A 128 -6.05 -3.17 6.82
N THR A 129 -5.37 -4.31 6.63
CA THR A 129 -4.87 -5.10 7.76
C THR A 129 -4.03 -4.20 8.66
N PRO A 130 -4.42 -3.94 9.92
CA PRO A 130 -3.71 -2.99 10.77
C PRO A 130 -2.29 -3.47 11.09
N PHE A 131 -1.32 -2.57 11.05
CA PHE A 131 0.02 -2.86 11.52
C PHE A 131 0.03 -3.02 13.05
N ASN A 132 0.46 -4.19 13.50
CA ASN A 132 0.69 -4.48 14.92
C ASN A 132 2.18 -4.81 15.11
N ALA A 133 2.85 -4.02 15.95
CA ALA A 133 4.28 -4.14 16.21
C ALA A 133 4.67 -5.28 17.18
N GLY A 134 3.72 -6.14 17.57
CA GLY A 134 3.98 -7.25 18.49
C GLY A 134 4.61 -8.48 17.83
N GLY A 135 5.59 -9.11 18.50
CA GLY A 135 6.14 -10.43 18.15
C GLY A 135 7.51 -10.42 17.46
N ASN A 136 8.07 -11.61 17.24
CA ASN A 136 9.35 -11.82 16.54
C ASN A 136 9.12 -11.87 15.03
N TYR A 137 8.88 -10.70 14.41
CA TYR A 137 8.67 -10.55 12.97
C TYR A 137 9.76 -9.70 12.32
N ASN A 138 10.06 -10.01 11.06
CA ASN A 138 10.79 -9.13 10.16
C ASN A 138 9.79 -8.20 9.45
N PHE A 139 9.99 -6.89 9.56
CA PHE A 139 9.14 -5.90 8.93
C PHE A 139 9.81 -5.35 7.66
N VAL A 140 9.16 -5.54 6.52
CA VAL A 140 9.64 -5.02 5.23
C VAL A 140 8.71 -3.90 4.76
N ILE A 141 9.23 -2.69 4.78
CA ILE A 141 8.52 -1.47 4.42
C ILE A 141 8.61 -1.28 2.91
N VAL A 142 7.49 -1.42 2.20
CA VAL A 142 7.41 -1.31 0.72
C VAL A 142 7.04 0.11 0.29
N MET A 143 7.81 1.08 0.79
CA MET A 143 7.61 2.51 0.58
C MET A 143 8.92 3.24 0.85
N ALA A 144 8.98 4.51 0.42
CA ALA A 144 10.18 5.33 0.54
C ALA A 144 10.74 5.34 1.97
N GLU A 145 12.07 5.42 2.07
CA GLU A 145 12.83 5.34 3.32
C GLU A 145 12.34 6.30 4.42
N LYS A 146 11.82 7.49 4.05
CA LYS A 146 11.23 8.43 5.01
C LYS A 146 10.08 7.85 5.83
N ASP A 147 9.33 6.89 5.28
CA ASP A 147 8.22 6.23 5.98
C ASP A 147 8.70 5.01 6.80
N VAL A 148 9.91 4.50 6.54
CA VAL A 148 10.59 3.51 7.40
C VAL A 148 10.79 4.09 8.79
N LYS A 149 11.19 5.35 8.89
CA LYS A 149 11.36 6.04 10.18
C LYS A 149 10.06 6.11 11.00
N LYS A 150 8.91 6.26 10.33
CA LYS A 150 7.60 6.22 11.00
C LYS A 150 7.29 4.82 11.53
N ALA A 151 7.53 3.79 10.72
CA ALA A 151 7.35 2.40 11.16
C ALA A 151 8.27 2.06 12.34
N GLN A 152 9.54 2.49 12.29
CA GLN A 152 10.51 2.36 13.38
C GLN A 152 10.02 3.02 14.68
N ALA A 153 9.45 4.21 14.61
CA ALA A 153 8.89 4.88 15.79
C ALA A 153 7.67 4.15 16.40
N MET A 154 6.93 3.37 15.60
CA MET A 154 5.77 2.60 16.06
C MET A 154 6.15 1.25 16.70
N VAL A 155 7.34 0.73 16.40
CA VAL A 155 7.87 -0.48 17.02
C VAL A 155 8.58 -0.09 18.32
N ARG A 156 7.88 -0.24 19.44
CA ARG A 156 8.49 -0.06 20.77
C ARG A 156 9.58 -1.10 20.98
N GLN A 157 10.77 -0.64 21.40
CA GLN A 157 11.97 -1.40 21.75
C GLN A 157 11.79 -2.93 21.82
N GLY A 158 12.23 -3.63 20.78
CA GLY A 158 12.20 -5.09 20.64
C GLY A 158 13.07 -5.55 19.46
N THR A 159 13.29 -6.86 19.34
CA THR A 159 14.17 -7.55 18.37
C THR A 159 13.69 -7.56 16.91
N ALA A 160 12.69 -6.76 16.57
CA ALA A 160 12.11 -6.77 15.23
C ALA A 160 12.98 -5.98 14.25
N THR A 161 13.45 -6.65 13.19
CA THR A 161 14.21 -6.00 12.12
C THR A 161 13.27 -5.23 11.21
N ILE A 162 13.53 -3.94 11.00
CA ILE A 162 12.76 -3.09 10.09
C ILE A 162 13.67 -2.63 8.96
N THR A 163 13.32 -2.99 7.73
CA THR A 163 14.06 -2.60 6.51
C THR A 163 13.11 -2.13 5.42
N SER A 164 13.56 -1.29 4.48
CA SER A 164 12.77 -1.06 3.27
C SER A 164 12.92 -2.23 2.30
N TYR A 165 11.93 -2.43 1.43
CA TYR A 165 12.04 -3.44 0.39
C TYR A 165 13.20 -3.12 -0.56
N GLY A 166 13.33 -1.86 -0.96
CA GLY A 166 14.46 -1.41 -1.77
C GLY A 166 15.82 -1.76 -1.14
N ALA A 167 16.00 -1.49 0.15
CA ALA A 167 17.23 -1.85 0.87
C ALA A 167 17.43 -3.37 0.94
N LEU A 168 16.37 -4.15 1.16
CA LEU A 168 16.40 -5.62 1.19
C LEU A 168 16.96 -6.22 -0.11
N ILE A 169 16.66 -5.62 -1.27
CA ILE A 169 17.08 -6.12 -2.59
C ILE A 169 18.17 -5.27 -3.27
N ASN A 170 18.69 -4.26 -2.58
CA ASN A 170 19.66 -3.28 -3.08
C ASN A 170 19.19 -2.55 -4.37
N GLN A 171 17.96 -2.02 -4.36
CA GLN A 171 17.36 -1.22 -5.43
C GLN A 171 16.46 -0.11 -4.87
N ASN A 172 16.06 0.85 -5.69
CA ASN A 172 15.09 1.86 -5.26
C ASN A 172 13.68 1.26 -5.14
N ASP A 173 12.89 1.72 -4.16
CA ASP A 173 11.48 1.38 -4.03
C ASP A 173 10.65 1.96 -5.21
N PRO A 174 9.55 1.30 -5.60
CA PRO A 174 8.67 1.80 -6.67
C PRO A 174 8.01 3.12 -6.25
N LYS A 175 7.77 4.00 -7.24
CA LYS A 175 7.10 5.29 -7.02
C LYS A 175 5.65 5.08 -6.55
N ASP A 176 5.16 6.01 -5.72
CA ASP A 176 3.74 6.06 -5.32
C ASP A 176 3.00 7.05 -6.21
N ASP A 177 2.41 6.56 -7.31
CA ASP A 177 1.58 7.36 -8.20
C ASP A 177 0.13 6.87 -8.18
N LEU A 178 -0.77 7.70 -7.65
CA LEU A 178 -2.19 7.36 -7.51
C LEU A 178 -2.96 7.44 -8.82
N LEU A 179 -2.46 8.19 -9.81
CA LEU A 179 -3.14 8.44 -11.09
C LEU A 179 -2.74 7.43 -12.18
N SER A 180 -1.74 6.60 -11.91
CA SER A 180 -1.22 5.59 -12.83
C SER A 180 -2.18 4.43 -13.16
N GLY A 181 -3.25 4.24 -12.37
CA GLY A 181 -4.31 3.27 -12.67
C GLY A 181 -3.82 1.82 -12.70
N LEU A 182 -4.29 1.05 -13.70
CA LEU A 182 -3.90 -0.35 -13.89
C LEU A 182 -2.44 -0.48 -14.34
N GLU A 183 -1.95 0.43 -15.19
CA GLU A 183 -0.56 0.44 -15.64
C GLU A 183 0.41 0.59 -14.46
N GLY A 184 0.15 1.51 -13.52
CA GLY A 184 0.99 1.59 -12.33
C GLY A 184 0.90 0.36 -11.43
N ALA A 185 -0.25 -0.31 -11.36
CA ALA A 185 -0.35 -1.58 -10.67
C ALA A 185 0.50 -2.67 -11.35
N ARG A 186 0.52 -2.71 -12.69
CA ARG A 186 1.39 -3.60 -13.48
C ARG A 186 2.86 -3.31 -13.22
N GLU A 187 3.28 -2.05 -13.23
CA GLU A 187 4.65 -1.64 -12.93
C GLU A 187 5.09 -2.10 -11.53
N VAL A 188 4.23 -1.90 -10.52
CA VAL A 188 4.49 -2.33 -9.14
C VAL A 188 4.59 -3.86 -9.04
N VAL A 189 3.67 -4.59 -9.67
CA VAL A 189 3.72 -6.06 -9.67
C VAL A 189 4.97 -6.56 -10.41
N GLN A 190 5.30 -5.97 -11.56
CA GLN A 190 6.47 -6.34 -12.35
C GLN A 190 7.78 -6.05 -11.60
N TYR A 191 7.83 -4.94 -10.86
CA TYR A 191 8.94 -4.64 -9.96
C TYR A 191 9.14 -5.76 -8.93
N PHE A 192 8.08 -6.19 -8.24
CA PHE A 192 8.19 -7.29 -7.28
C PHE A 192 8.53 -8.61 -7.97
N MET A 193 7.92 -8.91 -9.13
CA MET A 193 8.20 -10.12 -9.89
C MET A 193 9.66 -10.19 -10.31
N SER A 194 10.23 -9.11 -10.85
CA SER A 194 11.64 -9.08 -11.29
C SER A 194 12.65 -9.16 -10.13
N THR A 195 12.21 -8.95 -8.89
CA THR A 195 13.07 -8.90 -7.70
C THR A 195 12.83 -10.04 -6.71
N ARG A 196 11.76 -10.84 -6.91
CA ARG A 196 11.27 -11.89 -6.00
C ARG A 196 12.34 -12.87 -5.52
N SER A 197 13.21 -13.33 -6.43
CA SER A 197 14.28 -14.28 -6.12
C SER A 197 15.23 -13.74 -5.06
N ARG A 198 15.68 -12.49 -5.25
CA ARG A 198 16.58 -11.79 -4.32
C ARG A 198 15.87 -11.46 -3.01
N ALA A 199 14.60 -11.08 -3.07
CA ALA A 199 13.82 -10.81 -1.87
C ALA A 199 13.69 -12.06 -1.00
N VAL A 200 13.32 -13.22 -1.58
CA VAL A 200 13.25 -14.50 -0.84
C VAL A 200 14.60 -14.86 -0.24
N GLU A 201 15.69 -14.78 -1.00
CA GLU A 201 17.04 -15.08 -0.49
C GLU A 201 17.47 -14.16 0.65
N ALA A 202 17.15 -12.87 0.57
CA ALA A 202 17.48 -11.91 1.61
C ALA A 202 16.63 -12.14 2.89
N LEU A 203 15.37 -12.57 2.75
CA LEU A 203 14.50 -12.86 3.89
C LEU A 203 14.91 -14.12 4.65
N LEU A 204 15.58 -15.06 3.99
CA LEU A 204 15.99 -16.33 4.59
C LEU A 204 17.37 -16.29 5.27
N ARG A 205 18.09 -15.17 5.15
CA ARG A 205 19.37 -14.93 5.85
C ARG A 205 19.11 -14.41 7.27
#